data_AF-A0A813UGU7-F1
#
_entry.id   AF-A0A813UGU7-F1
#
_cell.length_a   1.000
_cell.length_b   1.000
_cell.length_c   1.000
_cell.angle_alpha   90.00
_cell.angle_beta   90.00
_cell.angle_gamma   90.00
#
_symmetry.space_group_name_H-M   'P 1'
#
loop_
_entity.id
_entity.type
_entity.pdbx_description
1 polymer ?
#
loop_
_entity_poly.entity_id
_entity_poly.type
_entity_poly.pdbx_seq_one_letter_code
_entity_poly.pdbx_strand_id
1 'polypeptide(L)'
;MVDFGFAKKVGLGRKTWTFCGTPEYVAPEIILNKGHDMAADCWSLGILIFELINGNPPFSGPDPMKTYNVILKGIDAIEFPRRVSKMAALLIKRLCRENPVERIGYQKGGIADIQKHKWFEGFSWEFLKKGTLTAPFVPKIEHDADTTNFDYFGEDDTPEPEDDLTGWDKEF
;
A
#
# COMPACT_ATOMS: atom_id res chain seq x y z
N MET A 1 -4.17 -4.96 8.80
CA MET A 1 -3.04 -4.04 8.53
C MET A 1 -2.26 -3.91 9.82
N VAL A 2 -0.93 -3.91 9.72
CA VAL A 2 0.00 -3.69 10.83
C VAL A 2 0.90 -2.51 10.46
N ASP A 3 1.69 -2.01 11.42
CA ASP A 3 2.58 -0.84 11.27
C ASP A 3 1.86 0.45 10.83
N PHE A 4 1.46 1.25 11.83
CA PHE A 4 0.80 2.53 11.64
C PHE A 4 1.77 3.72 11.80
N GLY A 5 3.09 3.50 11.72
CA GLY A 5 4.10 4.54 11.95
C GLY A 5 3.99 5.77 11.03
N PHE A 6 3.39 5.61 9.85
CA PHE A 6 3.10 6.72 8.93
C PHE A 6 1.62 7.10 8.84
N ALA A 7 0.74 6.42 9.58
CA ALA A 7 -0.68 6.74 9.58
C ALA A 7 -0.90 8.12 10.20
N LYS A 8 -1.78 8.91 9.59
CA LYS A 8 -2.05 10.28 10.06
C LYS A 8 -3.51 10.66 9.88
N LYS A 9 -4.11 11.24 10.92
CA LYS A 9 -5.42 11.87 10.83
C LYS A 9 -5.29 13.20 10.08
N VAL A 10 -5.86 13.27 8.89
CA VAL A 10 -5.92 14.50 8.08
C VAL A 10 -7.34 15.06 8.13
N GLY A 11 -7.48 16.36 8.41
CA GLY A 11 -8.79 17.02 8.46
C GLY A 11 -9.49 17.04 7.10
N LEU A 12 -10.82 17.17 7.10
CA LEU A 12 -11.60 17.25 5.86
C LEU A 12 -11.13 18.44 4.99
N GLY A 13 -10.85 18.17 3.71
CA GLY A 13 -10.34 19.17 2.77
C GLY A 13 -8.91 19.66 3.08
N ARG A 14 -8.19 19.00 4.00
CA ARG A 14 -6.79 19.29 4.32
C ARG A 14 -5.86 18.28 3.66
N LYS A 15 -4.59 18.65 3.60
CA LYS A 15 -3.47 17.83 3.12
C LYS A 15 -2.37 17.80 4.17
N THR A 16 -1.51 16.80 4.11
CA THR A 16 -0.26 16.70 4.86
C THR A 16 0.93 16.73 3.89
N TRP A 17 2.14 16.94 4.41
CA TRP A 17 3.35 17.26 3.62
C TRP A 17 4.58 16.45 4.02
N THR A 18 4.48 15.57 5.02
CA THR A 18 5.60 14.72 5.45
C THR A 18 6.01 13.80 4.29
N PHE A 19 7.26 13.86 3.87
CA PHE A 19 7.80 12.91 2.92
C PHE A 19 8.14 11.61 3.67
N CYS A 20 7.32 10.58 3.50
CA CYS A 20 7.50 9.28 4.14
C CYS A 20 6.95 8.14 3.27
N GLY A 21 7.36 6.91 3.59
CA GLY A 21 6.95 5.70 2.88
C GLY A 21 8.09 5.02 2.14
N THR A 22 7.85 3.78 1.73
CA THR A 22 8.79 2.95 0.95
C THR A 22 8.89 3.50 -0.48
N PRO A 23 10.10 3.78 -1.03
CA PRO A 23 10.27 4.52 -2.28
C PRO A 23 9.39 4.08 -3.46
N GLU A 24 9.19 2.78 -3.64
CA GLU A 24 8.41 2.16 -4.72
C GLU A 24 6.90 2.38 -4.58
N TYR A 25 6.43 2.70 -3.38
CA TYR A 25 5.02 2.86 -3.02
C TYR A 25 4.57 4.32 -2.92
N VAL A 26 5.53 5.27 -2.91
CA VAL A 26 5.25 6.70 -2.75
C VAL A 26 4.54 7.25 -4.00
N ALA A 27 3.46 8.00 -3.78
CA ALA A 27 2.70 8.63 -4.85
C ALA A 27 3.41 9.87 -5.45
N PRO A 28 3.18 10.23 -6.73
CA PRO A 28 3.84 11.35 -7.40
C PRO A 28 3.71 12.69 -6.68
N GLU A 29 2.57 12.97 -6.06
CA GLU A 29 2.31 14.21 -5.32
C GLU A 29 3.12 14.33 -4.02
N ILE A 30 3.55 13.21 -3.43
CA ILE A 30 4.46 13.19 -2.28
C ILE A 30 5.87 13.51 -2.76
N ILE A 31 6.31 12.88 -3.87
CA ILE A 31 7.61 13.13 -4.50
C ILE A 31 7.77 14.61 -4.90
N LEU A 32 6.72 15.18 -5.48
CA LEU A 32 6.70 16.57 -5.93
C LEU A 32 6.38 17.55 -4.79
N ASN A 33 6.20 17.06 -3.56
CA ASN A 33 5.82 17.85 -2.40
C ASN A 33 4.65 18.80 -2.71
N LYS A 34 3.53 18.27 -3.21
CA LYS A 34 2.29 19.01 -3.56
C LYS A 34 1.19 18.88 -2.50
N GLY A 35 1.52 18.26 -1.38
CA GLY A 35 0.61 17.87 -0.32
C GLY A 35 -0.26 16.68 -0.73
N HIS A 36 -0.42 15.73 0.19
CA HIS A 36 -1.14 14.48 -0.03
C HIS A 36 -2.23 14.27 1.02
N ASP A 37 -3.17 13.41 0.67
CA ASP A 37 -4.29 12.94 1.49
C ASP A 37 -4.54 11.44 1.18
N MET A 38 -5.73 10.94 1.51
CA MET A 38 -6.09 9.52 1.29
C MET A 38 -6.01 9.05 -0.18
N ALA A 39 -5.91 9.94 -1.17
CA ALA A 39 -5.68 9.54 -2.56
C ALA A 39 -4.34 8.82 -2.74
N ALA A 40 -3.35 9.08 -1.87
CA ALA A 40 -2.07 8.39 -1.87
C ALA A 40 -2.23 6.89 -1.59
N ASP A 41 -3.16 6.51 -0.71
CA ASP A 41 -3.43 5.10 -0.41
C ASP A 41 -4.00 4.36 -1.63
N CYS A 42 -4.79 5.04 -2.47
CA CYS A 42 -5.30 4.47 -3.72
C CYS A 42 -4.15 4.15 -4.68
N TRP A 43 -3.12 5.01 -4.74
CA TRP A 43 -1.91 4.76 -5.52
C TRP A 43 -1.18 3.53 -5.00
N SER A 44 -0.87 3.49 -3.70
CA SER A 44 -0.13 2.38 -3.08
C SER A 44 -0.88 1.04 -3.21
N LEU A 45 -2.23 1.04 -3.21
CA LEU A 45 -3.02 -0.15 -3.52
C LEU A 45 -2.77 -0.67 -4.95
N GLY A 46 -2.64 0.23 -5.93
CA GLY A 46 -2.30 -0.16 -7.31
C GLY A 46 -0.91 -0.78 -7.43
N ILE A 47 0.07 -0.23 -6.69
CA ILE A 47 1.43 -0.80 -6.56
C ILE A 47 1.37 -2.20 -5.96
N LEU A 48 0.65 -2.36 -4.84
CA LEU A 48 0.48 -3.63 -4.14
C LEU A 48 -0.15 -4.70 -5.03
N ILE A 49 -1.22 -4.38 -5.77
CA ILE A 49 -1.87 -5.35 -6.67
C ILE A 49 -0.88 -5.80 -7.77
N PHE A 50 -0.11 -4.88 -8.34
CA PHE A 50 0.89 -5.23 -9.34
C PHE A 50 1.96 -6.15 -8.74
N GLU A 51 2.49 -5.80 -7.57
CA GLU A 51 3.54 -6.56 -6.90
C GLU A 51 3.09 -7.96 -6.49
N LEU A 52 1.88 -8.11 -5.94
CA LEU A 52 1.35 -9.44 -5.59
C LEU A 52 1.20 -10.37 -6.80
N ILE A 53 0.91 -9.83 -7.98
CA ILE A 53 0.78 -10.63 -9.21
C ILE A 53 2.14 -10.89 -9.87
N ASN A 54 3.04 -9.91 -9.82
CA ASN A 54 4.30 -9.95 -10.56
C ASN A 54 5.53 -10.40 -9.75
N GLY A 55 5.44 -10.30 -8.42
CA GLY A 55 6.53 -10.52 -7.46
C GLY A 55 7.47 -9.32 -7.29
N ASN A 56 7.29 -8.23 -8.03
CA ASN A 56 8.08 -7.00 -7.94
C ASN A 56 7.18 -5.78 -8.23
N PRO A 57 7.44 -4.61 -7.63
CA PRO A 57 6.69 -3.39 -7.89
C PRO A 57 6.85 -2.90 -9.35
N PRO A 58 5.88 -2.13 -9.88
CA PRO A 58 5.92 -1.64 -11.26
C PRO A 58 6.97 -0.54 -11.47
N PHE A 59 7.28 0.22 -10.42
CA PHE A 59 8.28 1.27 -10.43
C PHE A 59 9.46 0.84 -9.55
N SER A 60 10.62 0.63 -10.17
CA SER A 60 11.85 0.29 -9.45
C SER A 60 13.06 0.83 -10.20
N GLY A 61 14.09 1.18 -9.46
CA GLY A 61 15.36 1.68 -9.95
C GLY A 61 16.49 1.28 -9.01
N PRO A 62 17.76 1.49 -9.42
CA PRO A 62 18.92 1.10 -8.60
C PRO A 62 19.07 1.94 -7.33
N ASP A 63 18.42 3.10 -7.27
CA ASP A 63 18.40 3.99 -6.11
C ASP A 63 17.04 4.71 -6.02
N PRO A 64 16.67 5.25 -4.85
CA PRO A 64 15.39 5.93 -4.66
C PRO A 64 15.13 7.06 -5.65
N MET A 65 16.15 7.84 -6.02
CA MET A 65 15.98 8.94 -6.98
C MET A 65 15.66 8.43 -8.38
N LYS A 66 16.24 7.30 -8.80
CA LYS A 66 15.85 6.64 -10.06
C LYS A 66 14.44 6.09 -9.98
N THR A 67 14.04 5.45 -8.88
CA THR A 67 12.66 5.00 -8.66
C THR A 67 11.68 6.17 -8.78
N TYR A 68 11.95 7.30 -8.14
CA TYR A 68 11.13 8.50 -8.24
C TYR A 68 11.02 9.03 -9.67
N ASN A 69 12.11 9.04 -10.43
CA ASN A 69 12.08 9.44 -11.84
C ASN A 69 11.22 8.49 -12.70
N VAL A 70 11.14 7.21 -12.38
CA VAL A 70 10.24 6.27 -13.08
C VAL A 70 8.79 6.51 -12.65
N ILE A 71 8.51 6.72 -11.35
CA ILE A 71 7.17 7.05 -10.84
C ILE A 71 6.62 8.30 -11.54
N LEU A 72 7.44 9.34 -11.71
CA LEU A 72 7.05 10.59 -12.36
C LEU A 72 6.80 10.47 -13.87
N LYS A 73 7.20 9.37 -14.52
CA LYS A 73 6.79 9.06 -15.91
C LYS A 73 5.38 8.46 -16.01
N GLY A 74 4.80 8.09 -14.87
CA GLY A 74 3.45 7.55 -14.78
C GLY A 74 3.32 6.08 -15.13
N ILE A 75 2.19 5.49 -14.71
CA ILE A 75 1.88 4.06 -14.93
C ILE A 75 1.71 3.69 -16.41
N ASP A 76 1.43 4.67 -17.27
CA ASP A 76 1.27 4.44 -18.71
C ASP A 76 2.60 4.19 -19.42
N ALA A 77 3.73 4.55 -18.80
CA ALA A 77 5.07 4.20 -19.27
C ALA A 77 5.50 2.77 -18.87
N ILE A 78 4.71 2.06 -18.06
CA ILE A 78 5.03 0.71 -17.58
C ILE A 78 4.45 -0.34 -18.53
N GLU A 79 5.31 -1.27 -18.94
CA GLU A 79 4.88 -2.46 -19.67
C GLU A 79 4.32 -3.51 -18.69
N PHE A 80 3.07 -3.93 -18.92
CA PHE A 80 2.41 -4.91 -18.06
C PHE A 80 2.77 -6.34 -18.49
N PRO A 81 3.35 -7.16 -17.62
CA PRO A 81 3.67 -8.56 -17.93
C PRO A 81 2.41 -9.38 -18.24
N ARG A 82 2.55 -10.43 -19.06
CA ARG A 82 1.41 -11.29 -19.50
C ARG A 82 0.61 -11.92 -18.35
N ARG A 83 1.24 -12.13 -17.19
CA ARG A 83 0.59 -12.68 -16.00
C ARG A 83 -0.40 -11.71 -15.34
N VAL A 84 -0.26 -10.41 -15.60
CA VAL A 84 -1.23 -9.41 -15.16
C VAL A 84 -2.39 -9.40 -16.14
N SER A 85 -3.56 -9.88 -15.70
CA SER A 85 -4.75 -9.92 -16.54
C SER A 85 -5.14 -8.53 -17.03
N LYS A 86 -5.83 -8.45 -18.17
CA LYS A 86 -6.31 -7.17 -18.74
C LYS A 86 -7.16 -6.37 -17.74
N MET A 87 -7.98 -7.04 -16.94
CA MET A 87 -8.83 -6.38 -15.93
C MET A 87 -8.01 -5.90 -14.72
N ALA A 88 -7.00 -6.66 -14.29
CA ALA A 88 -6.07 -6.21 -13.25
C ALA A 88 -5.29 -4.98 -13.71
N ALA A 89 -4.74 -5.02 -14.92
CA ALA A 89 -4.01 -3.90 -15.50
C ALA A 89 -4.87 -2.63 -15.60
N LEU A 90 -6.14 -2.78 -16.02
CA LEU A 90 -7.07 -1.66 -16.06
C LEU A 90 -7.35 -1.06 -14.68
N LEU A 91 -7.50 -1.90 -13.65
CA LEU A 91 -7.67 -1.42 -12.27
C LEU A 91 -6.42 -0.69 -11.77
N ILE A 92 -5.24 -1.30 -11.93
CA ILE A 92 -3.95 -0.72 -11.52
C ILE A 92 -3.75 0.64 -12.19
N LYS A 93 -4.02 0.77 -13.49
CA LYS A 93 -3.93 2.06 -14.19
C LYS A 93 -4.89 3.12 -13.65
N ARG A 94 -6.10 2.73 -13.22
CA ARG A 94 -7.07 3.65 -12.61
C ARG A 94 -6.73 4.03 -11.17
N LEU A 95 -6.04 3.17 -10.44
CA LEU A 95 -5.53 3.43 -9.09
C LEU A 95 -4.28 4.33 -9.14
N CYS A 96 -3.38 4.07 -10.08
CA CYS A 96 -2.12 4.79 -10.25
C CYS A 96 -2.21 5.95 -11.25
N ARG A 97 -3.31 6.73 -11.23
CA ARG A 97 -3.36 7.98 -12.01
C ARG A 97 -2.44 9.01 -11.39
N GLU A 98 -1.72 9.76 -12.24
CA GLU A 98 -0.82 10.82 -11.79
C GLU A 98 -1.56 11.90 -11.00
N ASN A 99 -2.73 12.31 -11.50
CA ASN A 99 -3.60 13.25 -10.83
C ASN A 99 -4.40 12.53 -9.72
N PRO A 100 -4.22 12.89 -8.43
CA PRO A 100 -4.87 12.17 -7.33
C PRO A 100 -6.41 12.15 -7.40
N VAL A 101 -7.02 13.23 -7.93
CA VAL A 101 -8.49 13.33 -8.02
C VAL A 101 -9.11 12.40 -9.07
N GLU A 102 -8.29 11.86 -9.97
CA GLU A 102 -8.72 10.91 -11.01
C GLU A 102 -8.64 9.44 -10.54
N ARG A 103 -8.04 9.19 -9.38
CA ARG A 103 -7.86 7.83 -8.87
C ARG A 103 -9.20 7.24 -8.47
N ILE A 104 -9.49 6.05 -9.00
CA ILE A 104 -10.65 5.27 -8.54
C ILE A 104 -10.49 5.00 -7.04
N GLY A 105 -11.56 5.16 -6.24
CA GLY A 105 -11.47 5.14 -4.78
C GLY A 105 -11.53 6.51 -4.13
N TYR A 106 -11.02 7.55 -4.80
CA TYR A 106 -11.05 8.93 -4.32
C TYR A 106 -12.19 9.77 -4.94
N GLN A 107 -12.74 9.30 -6.06
CA GLN A 107 -13.87 9.93 -6.74
C GLN A 107 -15.17 9.83 -5.92
N LYS A 108 -16.26 10.43 -6.43
CA LYS A 108 -17.57 10.48 -5.73
C LYS A 108 -18.09 9.12 -5.24
N GLY A 109 -17.85 8.03 -5.97
CA GLY A 109 -18.27 6.69 -5.56
C GLY A 109 -17.36 6.04 -4.51
N GLY A 110 -16.23 6.66 -4.19
CA GLY A 110 -15.29 6.22 -3.17
C GLY A 110 -14.76 4.80 -3.41
N ILE A 111 -14.51 4.08 -2.32
CA ILE A 111 -14.05 2.69 -2.33
C ILE A 111 -15.04 1.76 -3.04
N ALA A 112 -16.35 2.10 -3.07
CA ALA A 112 -17.34 1.28 -3.75
C ALA A 112 -17.09 1.17 -5.26
N ASP A 113 -16.46 2.17 -5.89
CA ASP A 113 -16.09 2.09 -7.30
C ASP A 113 -14.94 1.08 -7.54
N ILE A 114 -14.02 0.95 -6.58
CA ILE A 114 -12.98 -0.11 -6.60
C ILE A 114 -13.67 -1.48 -6.53
N GLN A 115 -14.60 -1.65 -5.58
CA GLN A 115 -15.29 -2.92 -5.35
C GLN A 115 -16.13 -3.40 -6.55
N LYS A 116 -16.69 -2.45 -7.32
CA LYS A 116 -17.49 -2.71 -8.53
C LYS A 116 -16.65 -2.90 -9.79
N HIS A 117 -15.34 -2.74 -9.73
CA HIS A 117 -14.49 -2.90 -10.90
C HIS A 117 -14.55 -4.34 -11.43
N LYS A 118 -14.51 -4.51 -12.75
CA LYS A 118 -14.60 -5.84 -13.42
C LYS A 118 -13.53 -6.84 -12.99
N TRP A 119 -12.42 -6.38 -12.40
CA TRP A 119 -11.41 -7.28 -11.84
C TRP A 119 -11.93 -8.08 -10.64
N PHE A 120 -12.92 -7.54 -9.92
CA PHE A 120 -13.62 -8.19 -8.81
C PHE A 120 -14.94 -8.84 -9.27
N GLU A 121 -15.15 -9.06 -10.57
CA GLU A 121 -16.31 -9.80 -11.05
C GLU A 121 -16.31 -11.23 -10.47
N GLY A 122 -17.42 -11.61 -9.82
CA GLY A 122 -17.53 -12.87 -9.10
C GLY A 122 -16.95 -12.88 -7.67
N PHE A 123 -16.31 -11.79 -7.23
CA PHE A 123 -15.78 -11.70 -5.87
C PHE A 123 -16.88 -11.33 -4.86
N SER A 124 -17.11 -12.19 -3.85
CA SER A 124 -18.11 -11.93 -2.80
C SER A 124 -17.53 -11.07 -1.68
N TRP A 125 -17.71 -9.75 -1.79
CA TRP A 125 -17.39 -8.80 -0.72
C TRP A 125 -18.18 -9.06 0.57
N GLU A 126 -19.37 -9.64 0.47
CA GLU A 126 -20.18 -10.01 1.63
C GLU A 126 -19.55 -11.16 2.42
N PHE A 127 -19.11 -12.22 1.73
CA PHE A 127 -18.45 -13.35 2.38
C PHE A 127 -17.09 -12.98 2.95
N LEU A 128 -16.36 -12.08 2.29
CA LEU A 128 -15.13 -11.51 2.85
C LEU A 128 -15.42 -10.81 4.19
N LYS A 129 -16.42 -9.93 4.24
CA LYS A 129 -16.79 -9.21 5.47
C LYS A 129 -17.28 -10.12 6.60
N LYS A 130 -17.97 -11.21 6.25
CA LYS A 130 -18.45 -12.22 7.20
C LYS A 130 -17.37 -13.22 7.63
N GLY A 131 -16.18 -13.18 7.02
CA GLY A 131 -15.13 -14.17 7.27
C GLY A 131 -15.46 -15.57 6.77
N THR A 132 -16.43 -15.72 5.86
CA THR A 132 -16.87 -17.01 5.31
C THR A 132 -16.27 -17.31 3.94
N LEU A 133 -15.49 -16.38 3.38
CA LEU A 133 -14.74 -16.60 2.14
C LEU A 133 -13.49 -17.42 2.45
N THR A 134 -13.31 -18.55 1.77
CA THR A 134 -12.09 -19.36 1.91
C THR A 134 -10.88 -18.57 1.42
N ALA A 135 -9.86 -18.42 2.27
CA ALA A 135 -8.61 -17.77 1.89
C ALA A 135 -7.85 -18.61 0.85
N PRO A 136 -7.15 -17.97 -0.11
CA PRO A 136 -6.36 -18.68 -1.12
C PRO A 136 -5.15 -19.40 -0.52
N PHE A 137 -4.70 -18.98 0.66
CA PHE A 137 -3.64 -19.60 1.43
C PHE A 137 -4.07 -19.66 2.90
N VAL A 138 -3.97 -20.85 3.51
CA VAL A 138 -4.23 -21.06 4.93
C VAL A 138 -2.91 -21.50 5.56
N PRO A 139 -2.27 -20.67 6.40
CA PRO A 139 -1.04 -21.04 7.09
C PRO A 139 -1.33 -22.18 8.07
N LYS A 140 -0.32 -23.03 8.27
CA LYS A 140 -0.37 -24.06 9.32
C LYS A 140 0.05 -23.42 10.63
N ILE A 141 -0.77 -23.56 11.65
CA ILE A 141 -0.52 -23.05 13.00
C ILE A 141 -0.87 -24.20 13.95
N GLU A 142 0.13 -24.73 14.65
CA GLU A 142 -0.06 -25.89 15.53
C GLU A 142 -0.59 -25.49 16.91
N HIS A 143 -0.18 -24.33 17.41
CA HIS A 143 -0.55 -23.79 18.72
C HIS A 143 -0.32 -22.27 18.81
N ASP A 144 -0.80 -21.62 19.86
CA ASP A 144 -0.78 -20.15 20.00
C ASP A 144 0.62 -19.52 20.02
N ALA A 145 1.66 -20.27 20.42
CA ALA A 145 3.06 -19.83 20.43
C ALA A 145 3.85 -20.24 19.17
N ASP A 146 3.19 -20.70 18.11
CA ASP A 146 3.85 -21.20 16.90
C ASP A 146 4.38 -20.05 16.05
N THR A 147 5.71 -19.93 15.98
CA THR A 147 6.42 -18.91 15.19
C THR A 147 6.95 -19.43 13.86
N THR A 148 6.56 -20.63 13.41
CA THR A 148 7.12 -21.28 12.21
C THR A 148 6.79 -20.57 10.89
N ASN A 149 5.79 -19.69 10.88
CA ASN A 149 5.46 -18.84 9.73
C ASN A 149 6.25 -17.51 9.70
N PHE A 150 7.22 -17.33 10.60
CA PHE A 150 8.12 -16.19 10.68
C PHE A 150 9.57 -16.64 10.52
N ASP A 151 10.41 -15.74 10.04
CA ASP A 151 11.86 -15.96 10.02
C ASP A 151 12.42 -16.00 11.45
N TYR A 152 13.50 -16.77 11.65
CA TYR A 152 14.22 -16.77 12.92
C TYR A 152 15.12 -15.55 13.01
N PHE A 153 14.87 -14.72 14.02
CA PHE A 153 15.78 -13.66 14.46
C PHE A 153 16.44 -14.15 15.75
N GLY A 154 17.75 -13.99 15.87
CA GLY A 154 18.50 -14.37 17.08
C GLY A 154 18.07 -13.56 18.31
N GLU A 155 18.68 -13.86 19.46
CA GLU A 155 18.50 -13.03 20.65
C GLU A 155 18.95 -11.59 20.37
N ASP A 156 18.20 -10.64 20.91
CA ASP A 156 18.52 -9.23 20.80
C ASP A 156 19.60 -8.88 21.85
N ASP A 157 20.85 -8.84 21.40
CA ASP A 157 22.01 -8.46 22.22
C ASP A 157 22.22 -6.93 22.26
N THR A 158 21.22 -6.12 21.86
CA THR A 158 21.35 -4.67 21.96
C THR A 158 21.44 -4.24 23.42
N PRO A 159 22.41 -3.37 23.79
CA PRO A 159 22.48 -2.82 25.13
C PRO A 159 21.21 -2.07 25.50
N GLU A 160 20.84 -2.11 26.78
CA GLU A 160 19.71 -1.31 27.28
C GLU A 160 19.90 0.17 26.88
N PRO A 161 18.88 0.81 26.28
CA PRO A 161 18.95 2.21 25.92
C PRO A 161 19.01 3.10 27.18
N GLU A 162 19.52 4.32 27.03
CA GLU A 162 19.46 5.32 28.10
C GLU A 162 18.01 5.71 28.44
N ASP A 163 17.75 6.05 29.70
CA ASP A 163 16.43 6.52 30.15
C ASP A 163 16.01 7.81 29.41
N ASP A 164 14.88 7.77 28.72
CA ASP A 164 14.23 8.97 28.14
C ASP A 164 13.15 9.49 29.10
N LEU A 165 13.50 10.51 29.88
CA LEU A 165 12.60 11.15 30.85
C LEU A 165 11.97 12.46 30.34
N THR A 166 11.99 12.70 29.03
CA THR A 166 11.42 13.94 28.45
C THR A 166 9.89 13.99 28.56
N GLY A 167 9.24 12.82 28.71
CA GLY A 167 7.81 12.68 28.94
C GLY A 167 6.95 12.95 27.70
N TRP A 168 7.49 12.69 26.50
CA TRP A 168 6.70 12.70 25.25
C TRP A 168 5.69 11.54 25.18
N ASP A 169 5.91 10.52 25.99
CA ASP A 169 5.23 9.23 26.06
C ASP A 169 4.21 9.14 27.22
N LYS A 170 3.80 10.26 27.83
CA LYS A 170 2.84 10.29 28.95
C LYS A 170 1.48 9.65 28.68
N GLU A 171 1.13 9.44 27.41
CA GLU A 171 -0.14 8.86 26.96
C GLU A 171 0.00 7.40 26.50
N PHE A 172 1.16 6.76 26.68
CA PHE A 172 1.37 5.34 26.39
C PHE A 172 0.72 4.41 27.43
#